data_AF-A0A820QA90-F1
#
_entry.id   AF-A0A820QA90-F1
#
_cell.length_a   1.000
_cell.length_b   1.000
_cell.length_c   1.000
_cell.angle_alpha   90.00
_cell.angle_beta   90.00
_cell.angle_gamma   90.00
#
_symmetry.space_group_name_H-M   'P 1'
#
loop_
_entity.id
_entity.type
_entity.pdbx_description
1 polymer ?
#
loop_
_entity_poly.entity_id
_entity_poly.type
_entity_poly.pdbx_seq_one_letter_code
_entity_poly.pdbx_strand_id
1 'polypeptide(L)'
;MMKDTCAICTTKAGILKCQGCQVIFCSNDYNLHRTELDQQLDEFVNELNTFQGMSSEASTGLKSLLIDKIDTCEMKSIQKIKETAEEARRFHYQLQNLFNISPCLYSLRFFFSIDLNISLEQVISPSIRRLNFITKCSSNITHLNTIECNALAHSQLGHQCEVLLIIVENRANILNIIKTMNNLRSLIFQCKDDKWNNKDI
;
A
#
# COMPACT_ATOMS: atom_id res chain seq x y z
N MET A 1 -15.60 4.78 77.82
CA MET A 1 -15.20 4.25 76.50
C MET A 1 -16.44 3.63 75.86
N MET A 2 -16.98 4.26 74.80
CA MET A 2 -18.10 3.69 74.04
C MET A 2 -17.61 2.40 73.39
N LYS A 3 -18.35 1.30 73.59
CA LYS A 3 -18.08 0.02 72.94
C LYS A 3 -18.68 0.11 71.54
N ASP A 4 -17.84 0.05 70.51
CA ASP A 4 -18.32 -0.01 69.14
C ASP A 4 -19.19 -1.26 68.96
N THR A 5 -20.36 -1.10 68.35
CA THR A 5 -21.30 -2.20 68.06
C THR A 5 -21.03 -2.78 66.68
N CYS A 6 -21.43 -4.03 66.45
CA CYS A 6 -21.36 -4.63 65.12
C CYS A 6 -22.13 -3.80 64.09
N ALA A 7 -21.49 -3.47 62.97
CA ALA A 7 -22.10 -2.67 61.91
C ALA A 7 -23.25 -3.38 61.18
N ILE A 8 -23.30 -4.72 61.22
CA ILE A 8 -24.32 -5.52 60.53
C ILE A 8 -25.55 -5.74 61.41
N CYS A 9 -25.38 -6.42 62.55
CA CYS A 9 -26.52 -6.77 63.40
C CYS A 9 -26.88 -5.70 64.43
N THR A 10 -26.01 -4.70 64.70
CA THR A 10 -26.17 -3.58 65.65
C THR A 10 -26.49 -3.93 67.12
N THR A 11 -26.74 -5.21 67.40
CA THR A 11 -27.22 -5.72 68.70
C THR A 11 -26.11 -6.33 69.54
N LYS A 12 -24.99 -6.74 68.93
CA LYS A 12 -23.83 -7.35 69.59
C LYS A 12 -22.64 -6.39 69.61
N ALA A 13 -21.79 -6.54 70.63
CA ALA A 13 -20.53 -5.79 70.70
C ALA A 13 -19.63 -6.13 69.50
N GLY A 14 -19.08 -5.10 68.87
CA GLY A 14 -18.08 -5.20 67.84
C GLY A 14 -16.74 -5.57 68.46
N ILE A 15 -16.15 -6.67 67.99
CA ILE A 15 -14.89 -7.20 68.56
C ILE A 15 -13.80 -7.41 67.51
N LEU A 16 -14.16 -7.43 66.22
CA LEU A 16 -13.24 -7.67 65.12
C LEU A 16 -13.41 -6.58 64.07
N LYS A 17 -12.29 -6.00 63.61
CA LYS A 17 -12.29 -4.99 62.54
C LYS A 17 -11.64 -5.59 61.30
N CYS A 18 -12.35 -5.56 60.16
CA CYS A 18 -11.77 -5.96 58.88
C CYS A 18 -10.79 -4.87 58.41
N GLN A 19 -9.55 -5.24 58.09
CA GLN A 19 -8.55 -4.27 57.62
C GLN A 19 -8.80 -3.79 56.19
N GLY A 20 -9.46 -4.60 55.35
CA GLY A 20 -9.84 -4.20 53.98
C GLY A 20 -11.00 -3.21 53.99
N CYS A 21 -12.12 -3.60 54.60
CA CYS A 21 -13.35 -2.79 54.59
C CYS A 21 -13.38 -1.70 55.67
N GLN A 22 -12.49 -1.77 56.66
CA GLN A 22 -12.46 -0.88 57.84
C GLN A 22 -13.72 -0.92 58.73
N VAL A 23 -14.60 -1.91 58.53
CA VAL A 23 -15.84 -2.12 59.27
C VAL A 23 -15.62 -3.00 60.51
N ILE A 24 -16.36 -2.72 61.59
CA ILE A 24 -16.34 -3.48 62.86
C ILE A 24 -17.51 -4.45 62.90
N PHE A 25 -17.23 -5.71 63.25
CA PHE A 25 -18.16 -6.82 63.26
C PHE A 25 -18.19 -7.55 64.61
N CYS A 26 -19.28 -8.27 64.87
CA CYS A 26 -19.29 -9.35 65.85
C CYS A 26 -18.65 -10.62 65.25
N SER A 27 -18.31 -11.62 66.07
CA SER A 27 -17.65 -12.84 65.59
C SER A 27 -18.37 -13.55 64.45
N ASN A 28 -19.71 -13.62 64.51
CA ASN A 28 -20.49 -14.38 63.53
C ASN A 28 -20.52 -13.65 62.18
N ASP A 29 -20.83 -12.35 62.21
CA ASP A 29 -20.91 -11.52 61.00
C ASP A 29 -19.54 -11.34 60.36
N TYR A 30 -18.45 -11.35 61.15
CA TYR A 30 -17.09 -11.35 60.64
C TYR A 30 -16.76 -12.63 59.85
N ASN A 31 -17.16 -13.79 60.37
CA ASN A 31 -16.93 -15.07 59.67
C ASN A 31 -17.75 -15.15 58.38
N LEU A 32 -19.00 -14.69 58.40
CA LEU A 32 -19.84 -14.62 57.20
C LEU A 32 -19.22 -13.71 56.14
N HIS A 33 -18.77 -12.51 56.54
CA HIS A 33 -18.08 -11.57 55.67
C HIS A 33 -16.80 -12.18 55.07
N ARG A 34 -16.03 -12.93 55.85
CA ARG A 34 -14.83 -13.61 55.35
C ARG A 34 -15.18 -14.66 54.29
N THR A 35 -16.18 -15.49 54.54
CA THR A 35 -16.65 -16.49 53.58
C THR A 35 -17.17 -15.85 52.29
N GLU A 36 -17.86 -14.72 52.40
CA GLU A 36 -18.30 -13.94 51.23
C GLU A 36 -17.12 -13.42 50.40
N LEU A 37 -16.07 -12.92 51.05
CA LEU A 37 -14.85 -12.49 50.35
C LEU A 37 -14.12 -13.66 49.69
N ASP A 38 -14.05 -14.81 50.34
CA ASP A 38 -13.45 -16.02 49.77
C ASP A 38 -14.23 -16.46 48.52
N GLN A 39 -15.56 -16.43 48.56
CA GLN A 39 -16.41 -16.73 47.40
C GLN A 39 -16.21 -15.74 46.25
N GLN A 40 -16.15 -14.44 46.54
CA GLN A 40 -15.90 -13.41 45.52
C GLN A 40 -14.53 -13.59 44.84
N LEU A 41 -13.51 -14.02 45.59
CA LEU A 41 -12.19 -14.33 45.04
C LEU A 41 -12.23 -15.55 44.13
N ASP A 42 -12.92 -16.62 44.53
CA ASP A 42 -13.08 -17.82 43.71
C ASP A 42 -13.84 -17.52 42.40
N GLU A 43 -14.88 -16.70 42.45
CA GLU A 43 -15.61 -16.23 41.27
C GLU A 43 -14.70 -15.43 40.34
N PHE A 44 -13.92 -14.48 40.87
CA PHE A 44 -12.96 -13.68 40.10
C PHE A 44 -11.86 -14.53 39.45
N VAL A 45 -11.33 -15.52 40.17
CA VAL A 45 -10.32 -16.45 39.65
C VAL A 45 -10.91 -17.31 38.52
N ASN A 46 -12.15 -17.78 38.67
CA ASN A 46 -12.83 -18.54 37.63
C ASN A 46 -13.13 -17.71 36.37
N GLU A 47 -13.53 -16.45 36.53
CA GLU A 47 -13.70 -15.51 35.41
C GLU A 47 -12.39 -15.28 34.65
N LEU A 48 -11.29 -15.05 35.38
CA LEU A 48 -9.96 -14.90 34.79
C LEU A 48 -9.52 -16.16 34.02
N ASN A 49 -9.71 -17.35 34.60
CA ASN A 49 -9.38 -18.61 33.94
C ASN A 49 -10.19 -18.82 32.66
N THR A 50 -11.48 -18.47 32.68
CA THR A 50 -12.37 -18.52 31.52
C THR A 50 -11.90 -17.56 30.42
N PHE A 51 -11.54 -16.33 30.79
CA PHE A 51 -11.03 -15.32 29.85
C PHE A 51 -9.71 -15.75 29.22
N GLN A 52 -8.80 -16.33 30.00
CA GLN A 52 -7.53 -16.86 29.51
C GLN A 52 -7.72 -18.08 28.60
N GLY A 53 -8.65 -18.99 28.91
CA GLY A 53 -9.01 -20.13 28.06
C GLY A 53 -9.59 -19.71 26.70
N MET A 54 -10.42 -18.66 26.67
CA MET A 54 -10.93 -18.11 25.41
C MET A 54 -9.81 -17.45 24.57
N SER A 55 -8.79 -16.88 25.21
CA SER A 55 -7.67 -16.23 24.51
C SER A 55 -6.70 -17.21 23.85
N SER A 56 -6.49 -18.40 24.43
CA SER A 56 -5.59 -19.42 23.88
C SER A 56 -6.22 -20.11 22.65
N GLU A 57 -7.53 -20.36 22.66
CA GLU A 57 -8.27 -20.92 21.52
C GLU A 57 -8.49 -19.90 20.40
N ALA A 58 -8.82 -18.64 20.73
CA ALA A 58 -9.00 -17.58 19.74
C ALA A 58 -7.69 -17.15 19.06
N SER A 59 -6.55 -17.19 19.78
CA SER A 59 -5.25 -16.78 19.21
C SER A 59 -4.76 -17.72 18.10
N THR A 60 -5.12 -19.00 18.14
CA THR A 60 -4.68 -19.99 17.16
C THR A 60 -5.50 -19.90 15.88
N GLY A 61 -6.83 -19.73 15.98
CA GLY A 61 -7.71 -19.50 14.84
C GLY A 61 -7.54 -18.12 14.19
N LEU A 62 -7.29 -17.06 14.98
CA LEU A 62 -7.00 -15.74 14.43
C LEU A 62 -5.64 -15.71 13.70
N LYS A 63 -4.62 -16.40 14.24
CA LYS A 63 -3.33 -16.57 13.56
C LYS A 63 -3.47 -17.36 12.26
N SER A 64 -4.24 -18.45 12.23
CA SER A 64 -4.45 -19.21 10.98
C SER A 64 -5.18 -18.36 9.93
N LEU A 65 -6.23 -17.62 10.31
CA LEU A 65 -6.96 -16.73 9.39
C LEU A 65 -6.09 -15.58 8.83
N LEU A 66 -5.16 -15.05 9.62
CA LEU A 66 -4.23 -14.02 9.15
C LEU A 66 -3.19 -14.59 8.20
N ILE A 67 -2.66 -15.78 8.48
CA ILE A 67 -1.74 -16.49 7.60
C ILE A 67 -2.43 -16.81 6.26
N ASP A 68 -3.65 -17.36 6.29
CA ASP A 68 -4.41 -17.66 5.07
C ASP A 68 -4.65 -16.40 4.20
N LYS A 69 -4.89 -15.24 4.85
CA LYS A 69 -5.03 -13.95 4.14
C LYS A 69 -3.71 -13.48 3.55
N ILE A 70 -2.59 -13.68 4.23
CA ILE A 70 -1.25 -13.36 3.73
C ILE A 70 -0.96 -14.24 2.51
N ASP A 71 -1.15 -15.55 2.62
CA ASP A 71 -0.92 -16.51 1.54
C ASP A 71 -1.81 -16.20 0.32
N THR A 72 -3.08 -15.88 0.56
CA THR A 72 -4.01 -15.45 -0.50
C THR A 72 -3.53 -14.16 -1.18
N CYS A 73 -3.03 -13.19 -0.41
CA CYS A 73 -2.51 -11.94 -0.95
C CYS A 73 -1.24 -12.17 -1.78
N GLU A 74 -0.35 -13.03 -1.29
CA GLU A 74 0.88 -13.41 -1.97
C GLU A 74 0.57 -14.09 -3.31
N MET A 75 -0.31 -15.10 -3.31
CA MET A 75 -0.73 -15.79 -4.53
C MET A 75 -1.34 -14.83 -5.55
N LYS A 76 -2.24 -13.93 -5.13
CA LYS A 76 -2.86 -12.94 -6.02
C LYS A 76 -1.82 -11.97 -6.60
N SER A 77 -0.85 -11.56 -5.78
CA SER A 77 0.20 -10.65 -6.20
C SER A 77 1.13 -11.31 -7.22
N ILE A 78 1.55 -12.55 -6.98
CA ILE A 78 2.36 -13.35 -7.92
C ILE A 78 1.62 -13.53 -9.24
N GLN A 79 0.33 -13.87 -9.19
CA GLN A 79 -0.48 -14.07 -10.39
C GLN A 79 -0.56 -12.78 -11.22
N LYS A 80 -0.83 -11.64 -10.58
CA LYS A 80 -0.90 -10.35 -11.26
C LYS A 80 0.45 -9.95 -11.89
N ILE A 81 1.57 -10.19 -11.19
CA ILE A 81 2.91 -9.95 -11.73
C ILE A 81 3.15 -10.81 -12.98
N LYS A 82 2.75 -12.09 -12.97
CA LYS A 82 2.87 -12.98 -14.13
C LYS A 82 2.06 -12.48 -15.32
N GLU A 83 0.80 -12.13 -15.10
CA GLU A 83 -0.09 -11.60 -16.14
C GLU A 83 0.46 -10.31 -16.77
N THR A 84 0.88 -9.35 -15.94
CA THR A 84 1.50 -8.11 -16.43
C THR A 84 2.80 -8.37 -17.20
N ALA A 85 3.63 -9.31 -16.74
CA ALA A 85 4.86 -9.67 -17.44
C ALA A 85 4.61 -10.40 -18.78
N GLU A 86 3.55 -11.20 -18.88
CA GLU A 86 3.14 -11.86 -20.13
C GLU A 86 2.57 -10.85 -21.13
N GLU A 87 1.75 -9.91 -20.67
CA GLU A 87 1.22 -8.84 -21.52
C GLU A 87 2.35 -7.96 -22.08
N ALA A 88 3.30 -7.56 -21.24
CA ALA A 88 4.46 -6.80 -21.67
C ALA A 88 5.31 -7.55 -22.70
N ARG A 89 5.55 -8.85 -22.48
CA ARG A 89 6.26 -9.71 -23.46
C ARG A 89 5.53 -9.82 -24.78
N ARG A 90 4.20 -9.99 -24.75
CA ARG A 90 3.38 -10.05 -25.97
C ARG A 90 3.43 -8.74 -26.74
N PHE A 91 3.31 -7.60 -26.05
CA PHE A 91 3.41 -6.28 -26.65
C PHE A 91 4.76 -6.06 -27.32
N HIS A 92 5.86 -6.37 -26.61
CA HIS A 92 7.21 -6.29 -27.15
C HIS A 92 7.36 -7.12 -28.44
N TYR A 93 6.93 -8.38 -28.42
CA TYR A 93 7.01 -9.26 -29.59
C TYR A 93 6.24 -8.71 -30.79
N GLN A 94 5.02 -8.22 -30.57
CA GLN A 94 4.20 -7.62 -31.62
C GLN A 94 4.85 -6.37 -32.20
N LEU A 95 5.39 -5.49 -31.36
CA LEU A 95 6.04 -4.26 -31.79
C LEU A 95 7.34 -4.53 -32.56
N GLN A 96 8.18 -5.45 -32.06
CA GLN A 96 9.40 -5.85 -32.75
C GLN A 96 9.09 -6.51 -34.10
N ASN A 97 8.08 -7.37 -34.17
CA ASN A 97 7.65 -7.97 -35.43
C ASN A 97 7.19 -6.90 -36.44
N LEU A 98 6.43 -5.90 -35.99
CA LEU A 98 6.01 -4.77 -36.82
C LEU A 98 7.21 -4.01 -37.40
N PHE A 99 8.27 -3.82 -36.62
CA PHE A 99 9.49 -3.16 -37.09
C PHE A 99 10.29 -4.03 -38.06
N ASN A 100 10.33 -5.35 -37.83
CA ASN A 100 11.00 -6.29 -38.73
C ASN A 100 10.34 -6.32 -40.12
N ILE A 101 9.00 -6.27 -40.19
CA ILE A 101 8.28 -6.24 -41.46
C ILE A 101 8.30 -4.85 -42.12
N SER A 102 8.64 -3.80 -41.37
CA SER A 102 8.63 -2.41 -41.84
C SER A 102 10.02 -1.76 -41.69
N PRO A 103 11.07 -2.26 -42.37
CA PRO A 103 12.44 -1.81 -42.17
C PRO A 103 12.68 -0.35 -42.55
N CYS A 104 11.80 0.27 -43.34
CA CYS A 104 11.89 1.66 -43.77
C CYS A 104 11.00 2.62 -42.94
N LEU A 105 10.37 2.14 -41.85
CA LEU A 105 9.49 2.96 -41.03
C LEU A 105 10.28 4.07 -40.31
N TYR A 106 10.14 5.31 -40.76
CA TYR A 106 10.90 6.44 -40.22
C TYR A 106 10.24 7.12 -39.01
N SER A 107 8.91 7.10 -38.95
CA SER A 107 8.13 7.80 -37.93
C SER A 107 7.14 6.86 -37.26
N LEU A 108 7.11 6.92 -35.93
CA LEU A 108 6.20 6.14 -35.10
C LEU A 108 5.43 7.05 -34.16
N ARG A 109 4.12 6.79 -34.04
CA ARG A 109 3.22 7.51 -33.15
C ARG A 109 2.47 6.53 -32.26
N PHE A 110 2.45 6.81 -30.97
CA PHE A 110 1.72 6.06 -29.96
C PHE A 110 0.51 6.87 -29.50
N PHE A 111 -0.65 6.21 -29.44
CA PHE A 111 -1.93 6.85 -29.12
C PHE A 111 -2.51 6.44 -27.75
N PHE A 112 -1.78 5.62 -26.98
CA PHE A 112 -2.25 5.05 -25.71
C PHE A 112 -1.15 5.09 -24.65
N SER A 113 -1.55 5.03 -23.37
CA SER A 113 -0.65 4.83 -22.24
C SER A 113 -0.01 3.45 -22.36
N ILE A 114 1.18 3.41 -22.92
CA ILE A 114 2.04 2.22 -22.84
C ILE A 114 2.75 2.33 -21.51
N ASP A 115 2.81 1.24 -20.73
CA ASP A 115 3.85 1.11 -19.71
C ASP A 115 5.20 1.04 -20.46
N LEU A 116 5.78 2.22 -20.72
CA LEU A 116 6.99 2.39 -21.54
C LEU A 116 8.20 1.70 -20.91
N ASN A 117 8.16 1.48 -19.60
CA ASN A 117 9.22 0.90 -18.79
C ASN A 117 9.68 -0.49 -19.26
N ILE A 118 8.79 -1.33 -19.78
CA ILE A 118 9.15 -2.70 -20.19
C ILE A 118 9.30 -2.80 -21.71
N SER A 119 8.68 -1.89 -22.45
CA SER A 119 8.40 -2.11 -23.86
C SER A 119 9.41 -1.52 -24.83
N LEU A 120 10.12 -0.45 -24.47
CA LEU A 120 10.99 0.26 -25.43
C LEU A 120 12.48 -0.06 -25.28
N GLU A 121 12.95 -0.48 -24.11
CA GLU A 121 14.38 -0.71 -23.87
C GLU A 121 14.99 -1.74 -24.83
N GLN A 122 14.21 -2.75 -25.22
CA GLN A 122 14.67 -3.89 -26.01
C GLN A 122 14.25 -3.83 -27.48
N VAL A 123 13.43 -2.85 -27.87
CA VAL A 123 12.89 -2.80 -29.24
C VAL A 123 13.85 -2.07 -30.16
N ILE A 124 14.14 -2.73 -31.28
CA ILE A 124 15.16 -2.30 -32.22
C ILE A 124 14.50 -2.00 -33.56
N SER A 125 14.73 -0.79 -34.07
CA SER A 125 14.44 -0.44 -35.45
C SER A 125 15.61 0.34 -36.02
N PRO A 126 16.14 0.00 -37.21
CA PRO A 126 17.25 0.72 -37.79
C PRO A 126 16.85 2.08 -38.38
N SER A 127 15.57 2.32 -38.65
CA SER A 127 15.10 3.43 -39.49
C SER A 127 14.25 4.47 -38.76
N ILE A 128 13.65 4.12 -37.62
CA ILE A 128 12.84 5.08 -36.86
C ILE A 128 13.75 6.19 -36.34
N ARG A 129 13.40 7.44 -36.66
CA ARG A 129 14.04 8.65 -36.12
C ARG A 129 13.02 9.64 -35.55
N ARG A 130 11.72 9.41 -35.76
CA ARG A 130 10.67 10.28 -35.21
C ARG A 130 9.77 9.50 -34.27
N LEU A 131 9.65 9.98 -33.04
CA LEU A 131 8.79 9.42 -32.02
C LEU A 131 7.77 10.45 -31.56
N ASN A 132 6.53 10.00 -31.41
CA ASN A 132 5.42 10.85 -31.01
C ASN A 132 4.56 10.13 -29.98
N PHE A 133 4.53 10.69 -28.77
CA PHE A 133 3.80 10.18 -27.61
C PHE A 133 2.63 11.08 -27.21
N ILE A 134 1.98 11.76 -28.16
CA ILE A 134 0.75 12.52 -27.83
C ILE A 134 -0.39 11.54 -27.58
N THR A 135 -0.68 11.32 -26.31
CA THR A 135 -1.85 10.61 -25.83
C THR A 135 -2.95 11.60 -25.49
N LYS A 136 -3.96 11.73 -26.36
CA LYS A 136 -5.25 12.35 -26.01
C LYS A 136 -6.27 11.23 -25.86
N CYS A 137 -6.43 10.72 -24.64
CA CYS A 137 -7.59 9.89 -24.31
C CYS A 137 -8.67 10.79 -23.70
N SER A 138 -9.94 10.46 -23.97
CA SER A 138 -11.14 11.32 -23.97
C SER A 138 -11.46 12.16 -22.72
N SER A 139 -10.63 12.16 -21.68
CA SER A 139 -10.78 12.99 -20.49
C SER A 139 -9.48 13.32 -19.74
N ASN A 140 -8.33 12.70 -20.03
CA ASN A 140 -7.07 12.98 -19.34
C ASN A 140 -5.86 12.85 -20.29
N ILE A 141 -4.98 13.84 -20.26
CA ILE A 141 -3.65 13.76 -20.89
C ILE A 141 -2.79 12.89 -19.98
N THR A 142 -2.28 11.78 -20.51
CA THR A 142 -1.24 11.01 -19.80
C THR A 142 0.12 11.66 -20.02
N HIS A 143 0.80 11.93 -18.91
CA HIS A 143 2.11 12.57 -18.88
C HIS A 143 3.15 11.49 -18.58
N LEU A 144 4.28 11.49 -19.30
CA LEU A 144 5.38 10.59 -18.99
C LEU A 144 6.05 11.01 -17.69
N ASN A 145 6.10 10.07 -16.75
CA ASN A 145 6.79 10.22 -15.48
C ASN A 145 8.32 10.12 -15.66
N THR A 146 9.07 10.33 -14.57
CA THR A 146 10.54 10.29 -14.60
C THR A 146 11.10 8.95 -15.04
N ILE A 147 10.49 7.84 -14.63
CA ILE A 147 10.96 6.49 -14.95
C ILE A 147 10.79 6.23 -16.45
N GLU A 148 9.62 6.55 -17.00
CA GLU A 148 9.31 6.36 -18.42
C GLU A 148 10.19 7.23 -19.33
N CYS A 149 10.43 8.49 -18.93
CA CYS A 149 11.34 9.37 -19.66
C CYS A 149 12.77 8.83 -19.65
N ASN A 150 13.19 8.25 -18.52
CA ASN A 150 14.52 7.67 -18.39
C ASN A 150 14.68 6.42 -19.25
N ALA A 151 13.69 5.51 -19.22
CA ALA A 151 13.66 4.32 -20.06
C ALA A 151 13.68 4.68 -21.55
N LEU A 152 12.87 5.67 -21.96
CA LEU A 152 12.88 6.17 -23.34
C LEU A 152 14.25 6.72 -23.72
N ALA A 153 14.83 7.59 -22.90
CA ALA A 153 16.07 8.29 -23.23
C ALA A 153 17.27 7.35 -23.39
N HIS A 154 17.29 6.24 -22.66
CA HIS A 154 18.35 5.21 -22.71
C HIS A 154 18.02 4.04 -23.65
N SER A 155 16.81 3.99 -24.21
CA SER A 155 16.45 2.97 -25.20
C SER A 155 17.19 3.20 -26.53
N GLN A 156 17.32 2.15 -27.34
CA GLN A 156 17.89 2.28 -28.68
C GLN A 156 17.07 3.25 -29.56
N LEU A 157 15.74 3.20 -29.47
CA LEU A 157 14.86 4.15 -30.16
C LEU A 157 15.10 5.59 -29.71
N GLY A 158 15.35 5.80 -28.41
CA GLY A 158 15.69 7.10 -27.86
C GLY A 158 17.01 7.64 -28.41
N HIS A 159 18.07 6.83 -28.37
CA HIS A 159 19.39 7.24 -28.83
C HIS A 159 19.44 7.64 -30.30
N GLN A 160 18.66 7.01 -31.17
CA GLN A 160 18.60 7.35 -32.59
C GLN A 160 17.52 8.37 -32.94
N CYS A 161 16.65 8.74 -32.00
CA CYS A 161 15.57 9.68 -32.26
C CYS A 161 16.13 11.07 -32.60
N GLU A 162 15.68 11.62 -33.72
CA GLU A 162 16.00 12.96 -34.20
C GLU A 162 14.87 13.95 -33.91
N VAL A 163 13.62 13.49 -33.90
CA VAL A 163 12.44 14.33 -33.64
C VAL A 163 11.57 13.65 -32.60
N LEU A 164 11.45 14.28 -31.43
CA LEU A 164 10.62 13.80 -30.34
C LEU A 164 9.46 14.76 -30.08
N LEU A 165 8.26 14.20 -30.01
CA LEU A 165 7.08 14.87 -29.53
C LEU A 165 6.54 14.13 -28.30
N ILE A 166 6.51 14.81 -27.16
CA ILE A 166 6.29 14.16 -25.85
C ILE A 166 5.50 15.05 -24.89
N ILE A 167 4.75 14.45 -23.97
CA ILE A 167 4.11 15.16 -22.87
C ILE A 167 4.68 14.61 -21.56
N VAL A 168 5.25 15.45 -20.72
CA VAL A 168 5.97 15.04 -19.50
C VAL A 168 5.36 15.62 -18.23
N GLU A 169 5.62 14.99 -17.09
CA GLU A 169 5.16 15.48 -15.79
C GLU A 169 5.96 16.67 -15.25
N ASN A 170 7.29 16.66 -15.44
CA ASN A 170 8.19 17.63 -14.82
C ASN A 170 9.27 18.10 -15.80
N ARG A 171 9.65 19.39 -15.72
CA ARG A 171 10.69 19.97 -16.57
C ARG A 171 12.06 19.32 -16.41
N ALA A 172 12.36 18.74 -15.25
CA ALA A 172 13.58 17.96 -15.03
C ALA A 172 13.71 16.77 -16.01
N ASN A 173 12.59 16.16 -16.40
CA ASN A 173 12.58 15.05 -17.36
C ASN A 173 13.01 15.51 -18.76
N ILE A 174 12.68 16.74 -19.14
CA ILE A 174 13.10 17.36 -20.40
C ILE A 174 14.62 17.52 -20.42
N LEU A 175 15.18 18.03 -19.31
CA LEU A 175 16.63 18.18 -19.19
C LEU A 175 17.35 16.83 -19.28
N ASN A 176 16.79 15.77 -18.69
CA ASN A 176 17.34 14.42 -18.82
C ASN A 176 17.31 13.94 -20.27
N ILE A 177 16.18 14.09 -20.96
CA ILE A 177 16.02 13.74 -22.38
C ILE A 177 17.07 14.45 -23.25
N ILE A 178 17.22 15.77 -23.10
CA ILE A 178 18.16 16.56 -23.90
C ILE A 178 19.62 16.13 -23.65
N LYS A 179 19.96 15.75 -22.41
CA LYS A 179 21.31 15.33 -22.05
C LYS A 179 21.67 13.94 -22.57
N THR A 180 20.69 13.05 -22.69
CA THR A 180 20.93 11.63 -23.01
C THR A 180 20.69 11.31 -24.50
N MET A 181 19.72 11.98 -25.13
CA MET A 181 19.36 11.73 -26.53
C MET A 181 20.19 12.60 -27.50
N ASN A 182 21.45 12.23 -27.68
CA ASN A 182 22.44 13.04 -28.41
C ASN A 182 22.12 13.30 -29.90
N ASN A 183 21.27 12.49 -30.53
CA ASN A 183 20.87 12.68 -31.92
C ASN A 183 19.63 13.57 -32.09
N LEU A 184 19.05 14.05 -30.98
CA LEU A 184 17.83 14.83 -30.98
C LEU A 184 18.07 16.21 -31.60
N ARG A 185 17.35 16.50 -32.69
CA ARG A 185 17.42 17.77 -33.44
C ARG A 185 16.20 18.65 -33.22
N SER A 186 15.06 18.05 -32.94
CA SER A 186 13.81 18.76 -32.68
C SER A 186 13.08 18.10 -31.53
N LEU A 187 12.77 18.90 -30.51
CA LEU A 187 11.99 18.47 -29.35
C LEU A 187 10.78 19.38 -29.24
N ILE A 188 9.59 18.78 -29.35
CA ILE A 188 8.33 19.44 -29.07
C ILE A 188 7.80 18.79 -27.81
N PHE A 189 7.50 19.58 -26.79
CA PHE A 189 7.04 19.04 -25.52
C PHE A 189 5.89 19.86 -24.93
N GLN A 190 5.14 19.21 -24.04
CA GLN A 190 4.25 19.86 -23.10
C GLN A 190 4.59 19.37 -21.70
N CYS A 191 4.70 20.28 -20.74
CA CYS A 191 4.95 19.90 -19.35
C CYS A 191 3.72 20.14 -18.48
N LYS A 192 3.42 19.23 -17.55
CA LYS A 192 2.31 19.39 -16.61
C LYS A 192 2.54 20.53 -15.62
N ASP A 193 3.80 20.74 -15.22
CA ASP A 193 4.18 21.81 -14.29
C ASP A 193 4.23 23.21 -14.96
N ASP A 194 4.04 23.27 -16.28
CA ASP A 194 3.83 24.53 -16.97
C ASP A 194 2.46 25.09 -16.54
N LYS A 195 2.50 26.22 -15.83
CA LYS A 195 1.30 27.03 -15.57
C LYS A 195 0.83 27.65 -16.87
N TRP A 196 0.15 26.90 -17.72
CA TRP A 196 -0.58 27.47 -18.85
C TRP A 196 -1.74 28.30 -18.30
N ASN A 197 -1.55 29.62 -18.24
CA ASN A 197 -2.67 30.53 -18.15
C ASN A 197 -3.46 30.40 -19.46
N ASN A 198 -4.71 29.93 -19.38
CA ASN A 198 -5.66 29.82 -20.51
C ASN A 198 -6.06 31.20 -21.10
N LYS A 199 -5.20 32.22 -21.05
CA LYS A 199 -5.48 33.59 -21.52
C LYS A 199 -4.65 34.05 -22.71
N ASP A 200 -3.70 33.24 -23.21
CA ASP A 200 -2.77 33.66 -24.27
C ASP A 200 -2.95 32.87 -25.59
N ILE A 201 -4.18 32.47 -25.94
CA ILE A 201 -4.58 32.06 -27.30
C ILE A 201 -5.77 32.89 -27.74
#